data_AF-A0A812NQY2-F1
#
_entry.id   AF-A0A812NQY2-F1
#
_cell.length_a   1.000
_cell.length_b   1.000
_cell.length_c   1.000
_cell.angle_alpha   90.00
_cell.angle_beta   90.00
_cell.angle_gamma   90.00
#
_symmetry.space_group_name_H-M   'P 1'
#
loop_
_entity.id
_entity.type
_entity.pdbx_description
1 polymer ?
#
loop_
_entity_poly.entity_id
_entity_poly.type
_entity_poly.pdbx_seq_one_letter_code
_entity_poly.pdbx_strand_id
1 'polypeptide(L)'
;MNFASFNFSLLRMEHIETLYVADGGVRLHLRVRDPLSVRASHEFFSETLDFKCQYSVEWYEIVTDVEVDTMVPDRVWVRAVEEDVIPGFRVWRGHSSEQAFAAAAAEQKKKRSRTGVTGGATRSDRAGKRRRTSDDAVAGGLQPDEPAASRDDDVAQDEDHVDFENQHNESANESEHSEQAEWELLADFAESQEKQRPDSHESEAAGSAAAAAAVSADDGDGAAAAAEGGAPEGLVRPYKAVKKTTKEDVFHIPGFGSLRYNDKKKTLTAHCLCDKHTDQECRKQRTCLEGHQRGQGRPVGYLTLWLQEQHFHDSAKKHIKESTAHEERAQRERAREYFQALPGGLDFAQKYERQRKEGEPEEPDFARPIYIGYLSKSMFTVNDARAWAMADQTATSERDAGGHEAKWKLKAAEARIAIGISLSSALWTSRDDFVGEGLRLTARQQDLIDTVAAKVLLSKRGQLAVDVLKDTYLDISQGHDRMKHSRADGVACTFTTSTLLYSYSEDRVVLPLEMMLMHGFPRSAIAPRSIGQRALKDMVGNGMSLPCLATMVWAFWVMRNRQFEAPQQTPLQILCPSRVSRVKQKQTPTPARLRDRVAQQPARKRQRVVIDITEDFD
;
A
#
# COMPACT_ATOMS: atom_id res chain seq x y z
N MET A 1 4.30 -35.84 19.95
CA MET A 1 4.16 -35.02 21.17
C MET A 1 2.74 -35.20 21.71
N ASN A 2 2.57 -35.43 23.01
CA ASN A 2 1.23 -35.46 23.64
C ASN A 2 0.89 -34.04 24.13
N PHE A 3 0.13 -33.30 23.33
CA PHE A 3 -0.22 -31.90 23.60
C PHE A 3 -1.09 -31.72 24.86
N ALA A 4 -1.71 -32.79 25.38
CA ALA A 4 -2.56 -32.71 26.58
C ALA A 4 -1.79 -32.34 27.86
N SER A 5 -0.47 -32.57 27.89
CA SER A 5 0.39 -32.24 29.04
C SER A 5 0.98 -30.83 28.99
N PHE A 6 0.87 -30.13 27.86
CA PHE A 6 1.51 -28.84 27.64
C PHE A 6 0.51 -27.70 27.75
N ASN A 7 0.69 -26.90 28.80
CA ASN A 7 -0.15 -25.77 29.16
C ASN A 7 0.38 -24.46 28.55
N PHE A 8 0.32 -24.33 27.21
CA PHE A 8 0.70 -23.09 26.52
C PHE A 8 -0.52 -22.35 25.96
N SER A 9 -0.40 -21.03 25.87
CA SER A 9 -1.27 -20.16 25.10
C SER A 9 -0.68 -20.01 23.69
N LEU A 10 -1.41 -20.47 22.68
CA LEU A 10 -0.95 -20.43 21.28
C LEU A 10 -1.61 -19.28 20.52
N LEU A 11 -0.80 -18.61 19.70
CA LEU A 11 -1.21 -17.52 18.81
C LEU A 11 -0.96 -17.91 17.36
N ARG A 12 -1.99 -17.85 16.51
CA ARG A 12 -1.80 -18.03 15.06
C ARG A 12 -1.23 -16.75 14.46
N MET A 13 -0.13 -16.90 13.73
CA MET A 13 0.54 -15.82 13.02
C MET A 13 0.57 -16.10 11.50
N GLU A 14 0.49 -15.04 10.72
CA GLU A 14 0.60 -15.00 9.28
C GLU A 14 1.95 -14.42 8.88
N HIS A 15 2.60 -15.00 7.89
CA HIS A 15 3.82 -14.44 7.35
C HIS A 15 3.53 -13.31 6.36
N ILE A 16 4.21 -12.18 6.56
CA ILE A 16 4.08 -10.99 5.73
C ILE A 16 5.20 -10.97 4.69
N GLU A 17 6.45 -11.01 5.15
CA GLU A 17 7.63 -10.87 4.30
C GLU A 17 8.85 -11.60 4.89
N THR A 18 9.78 -11.98 4.03
CA THR A 18 11.07 -12.57 4.38
C THR A 18 12.16 -11.57 4.06
N LEU A 19 12.96 -11.21 5.07
CA LEU A 19 14.15 -10.38 4.88
C LEU A 19 15.41 -11.24 4.98
N TYR A 20 16.27 -11.13 3.97
CA TYR A 20 17.60 -11.73 3.98
C TYR A 20 18.57 -10.72 4.57
N VAL A 21 19.25 -11.09 5.65
CA VAL A 21 20.20 -10.22 6.36
C VAL A 21 21.61 -10.46 5.81
N ALA A 22 22.46 -9.45 5.86
CA ALA A 22 23.82 -9.49 5.30
C ALA A 22 24.74 -10.58 5.91
N ASP A 23 24.38 -11.11 7.08
CA ASP A 23 25.06 -12.24 7.74
C ASP A 23 24.66 -13.62 7.17
N GLY A 24 23.83 -13.64 6.13
CA GLY A 24 23.28 -14.86 5.54
C GLY A 24 22.07 -15.41 6.31
N GLY A 25 21.65 -14.76 7.39
CA GLY A 25 20.48 -15.12 8.17
C GLY A 25 19.16 -14.74 7.49
N VAL A 26 18.10 -15.48 7.83
CA VAL A 26 16.74 -15.20 7.39
C VAL A 26 15.93 -14.64 8.56
N ARG A 27 15.33 -13.46 8.37
CA ARG A 27 14.34 -12.88 9.29
C ARG A 27 12.96 -12.97 8.67
N LEU A 28 12.00 -13.42 9.47
CA LEU A 28 10.60 -13.45 9.06
C LEU A 28 9.84 -12.35 9.79
N HIS A 29 9.05 -11.60 9.01
CA HIS A 29 8.09 -10.65 9.53
C HIS A 29 6.73 -11.36 9.65
N LEU A 30 6.26 -11.51 10.89
CA LEU A 30 5.02 -12.21 11.20
C LEU A 30 3.97 -11.25 11.76
N ARG A 31 2.73 -11.40 11.30
CA ARG A 31 1.52 -10.72 11.78
C ARG A 31 0.67 -11.66 12.60
N VAL A 32 0.01 -11.20 13.65
CA VAL A 32 -0.97 -12.01 14.38
C VAL A 32 -2.33 -11.92 13.68
N ARG A 33 -3.06 -13.03 13.56
CA ARG A 33 -4.37 -13.05 12.86
C ARG A 33 -5.46 -12.41 13.73
N ASP A 34 -6.30 -11.58 13.10
CA ASP A 34 -7.48 -10.98 13.72
C ASP A 34 -8.77 -11.76 13.40
N PRO A 35 -9.68 -12.02 14.38
CA PRO A 35 -9.55 -11.69 15.80
C PRO A 35 -8.47 -12.51 16.50
N LEU A 36 -7.79 -11.87 17.45
CA LEU A 36 -6.78 -12.53 18.30
C LEU A 36 -7.40 -13.75 18.98
N SER A 37 -7.02 -14.93 18.52
CA SER A 37 -7.53 -16.19 19.05
C SER A 37 -6.43 -16.89 19.82
N VAL A 38 -6.34 -16.57 21.11
CA VAL A 38 -5.53 -17.35 22.05
C VAL A 38 -6.31 -18.59 22.44
N ARG A 39 -5.73 -19.76 22.17
CA ARG A 39 -6.37 -21.05 22.43
C ARG A 39 -5.48 -21.92 23.31
N ALA A 40 -6.10 -22.83 24.05
CA ALA A 40 -5.38 -23.93 24.66
C ALA A 40 -4.74 -24.78 23.54
N SER A 41 -3.56 -25.35 23.83
CA SER A 41 -2.74 -26.07 22.85
C SER A 41 -3.53 -27.10 22.04
N HIS A 42 -4.33 -27.94 22.68
CA HIS A 42 -5.10 -28.99 21.99
C HIS A 42 -6.18 -28.45 21.04
N GLU A 43 -7.00 -27.49 21.51
CA GLU A 43 -8.07 -26.88 20.70
C GLU A 43 -7.48 -26.21 19.47
N PHE A 44 -6.41 -25.42 19.67
CA PHE A 44 -5.69 -24.74 18.59
C PHE A 44 -5.26 -25.70 17.48
N PHE A 45 -4.56 -26.78 17.85
CA PHE A 45 -4.04 -27.72 16.87
C PHE A 45 -5.17 -28.48 16.17
N SER A 46 -6.26 -28.81 16.86
CA SER A 46 -7.41 -29.48 16.24
C SER A 46 -8.18 -28.63 15.23
N GLU A 47 -8.21 -27.32 15.42
CA GLU A 47 -8.85 -26.39 14.49
C GLU A 47 -7.92 -25.95 13.35
N THR A 48 -6.61 -25.91 13.62
CA THR A 48 -5.63 -25.29 12.71
C THR A 48 -4.86 -26.29 11.87
N LEU A 49 -4.66 -27.52 12.37
CA LEU A 49 -3.94 -28.57 11.65
C LEU A 49 -4.92 -29.65 11.18
N ASP A 50 -4.94 -29.91 9.88
CA ASP A 50 -5.48 -31.16 9.38
C ASP A 50 -4.49 -32.30 9.68
N PHE A 51 -4.75 -33.09 10.73
CA PHE A 51 -3.88 -34.20 11.13
C PHE A 51 -3.75 -35.34 10.10
N LYS A 52 -4.50 -35.29 8.98
CA LYS A 52 -4.25 -36.17 7.83
C LYS A 52 -2.99 -35.76 7.06
N CYS A 53 -2.62 -34.48 7.14
CA CYS A 53 -1.41 -33.93 6.54
C CYS A 53 -0.18 -34.15 7.44
N GLN A 54 0.99 -34.13 6.82
CA GLN A 54 2.27 -34.23 7.53
C GLN A 54 2.84 -32.84 7.77
N TYR A 55 3.07 -32.48 9.02
CA TYR A 55 3.70 -31.21 9.38
C TYR A 55 5.12 -31.44 9.91
N SER A 56 6.04 -30.58 9.51
CA SER A 56 7.32 -30.36 10.16
C SER A 56 7.23 -29.06 10.98
N VAL A 57 7.81 -29.08 12.18
CA VAL A 57 7.91 -27.91 13.05
C VAL A 57 9.32 -27.33 12.93
N GLU A 58 9.39 -26.04 12.68
CA GLU A 58 10.61 -25.23 12.72
C GLU A 58 10.48 -24.20 13.85
N TRP A 59 11.57 -23.96 14.56
CA TRP A 59 11.59 -23.07 15.72
C TRP A 59 12.17 -21.72 15.34
N TYR A 60 11.53 -20.66 15.85
CA TYR A 60 11.94 -19.29 15.61
C TYR A 60 12.03 -18.55 16.95
N GLU A 61 13.11 -17.78 17.13
CA GLU A 61 13.34 -16.90 18.27
C GLU A 61 12.90 -15.48 17.90
N ILE A 62 12.20 -14.80 18.81
CA ILE A 62 11.83 -13.39 18.65
C ILE A 62 13.10 -12.54 18.85
N VAL A 63 13.53 -11.83 17.81
CA VAL A 63 14.75 -10.99 17.83
C VAL A 63 14.43 -9.53 18.11
N THR A 64 13.15 -9.19 18.18
CA THR A 64 12.76 -7.80 18.37
C THR A 64 12.93 -7.45 19.85
N ASP A 65 13.85 -6.54 20.17
CA ASP A 65 13.98 -5.90 21.48
C ASP A 65 12.76 -5.00 21.71
N VAL A 66 11.62 -5.60 22.04
CA VAL A 66 10.39 -4.88 22.36
C VAL A 66 10.16 -5.07 23.84
N GLU A 67 10.20 -3.98 24.61
CA GLU A 67 9.70 -4.00 25.98
C GLU A 67 8.28 -4.54 25.95
N VAL A 68 7.94 -5.46 26.84
CA VAL A 68 6.66 -6.22 26.85
C VAL A 68 5.45 -5.28 26.70
N ASP A 69 5.55 -4.07 27.26
CA ASP A 69 4.51 -3.04 27.26
C ASP A 69 4.35 -2.31 25.90
N THR A 70 5.22 -2.58 24.93
CA THR A 70 5.28 -1.94 23.61
C THR A 70 5.12 -2.92 22.43
N MET A 71 4.75 -4.18 22.70
CA MET A 71 4.47 -5.17 21.65
C MET A 71 3.16 -4.82 20.92
N VAL A 72 3.29 -4.19 19.76
CA VAL A 72 2.18 -3.90 18.84
C VAL A 72 1.99 -5.08 17.87
N PRO A 73 0.75 -5.49 17.53
CA PRO A 73 0.48 -6.37 16.40
C PRO A 73 1.19 -5.86 15.12
N ASP A 74 1.65 -6.77 14.27
CA ASP A 74 2.37 -6.47 13.00
C ASP A 74 3.84 -6.01 13.14
N ARG A 75 4.53 -6.29 14.24
CA ARG A 75 5.98 -5.96 14.39
C ARG A 75 6.81 -7.03 15.10
N VAL A 76 6.57 -8.31 14.81
CA VAL A 76 7.40 -9.40 15.36
C VAL A 76 8.39 -9.85 14.30
N TRP A 77 9.66 -9.50 14.52
CA TRP A 77 10.80 -10.08 13.82
C TRP A 77 11.25 -11.33 14.54
N VAL A 78 11.29 -12.42 13.78
CA VAL A 78 11.82 -13.69 14.26
C VAL A 78 13.00 -14.14 13.41
N ARG A 79 13.91 -14.89 14.02
CA ARG A 79 15.03 -15.58 13.37
C ARG A 79 14.92 -17.06 13.65
N ALA A 80 15.26 -17.91 12.69
CA ALA A 80 15.28 -19.35 12.89
C ALA A 80 16.25 -19.74 14.03
N VAL A 81 15.81 -20.61 14.92
CA VAL A 81 16.67 -21.23 15.93
C VAL A 81 17.53 -22.28 15.23
N GLU A 82 18.82 -22.33 15.57
CA GLU A 82 19.74 -23.33 15.01
C GLU A 82 19.26 -24.75 15.36
N GLU A 83 19.28 -25.68 14.39
CA GLU A 83 18.75 -27.05 14.56
C GLU A 83 19.41 -27.82 15.71
N ASP A 84 20.66 -27.46 16.04
CA ASP A 84 21.43 -28.05 17.14
C ASP A 84 20.88 -27.67 18.53
N VAL A 85 20.14 -26.56 18.64
CA VAL A 85 19.56 -26.07 19.90
C VAL A 85 18.21 -26.72 20.16
N ILE A 86 17.33 -26.73 19.15
CA ILE A 86 16.02 -27.39 19.23
C ILE A 86 15.77 -28.12 17.91
N PRO A 87 15.86 -29.46 17.88
CA PRO A 87 15.64 -30.19 16.65
C PRO A 87 14.19 -30.03 16.18
N GLY A 88 14.04 -29.77 14.88
CA GLY A 88 12.73 -29.84 14.24
C GLY A 88 12.13 -31.24 14.40
N PHE A 89 10.81 -31.32 14.51
CA PHE A 89 10.13 -32.62 14.59
C PHE A 89 8.90 -32.69 13.72
N ARG A 90 8.50 -33.93 13.45
CA ARG A 90 7.31 -34.25 12.68
C ARG A 90 6.11 -34.38 13.62
N VAL A 91 5.00 -33.72 13.29
CA VAL A 91 3.75 -33.87 14.03
C VAL A 91 3.17 -35.26 13.75
N TRP A 92 2.84 -35.99 14.81
CA TRP A 92 2.32 -37.35 14.76
C TRP A 92 0.87 -37.34 14.27
N ARG A 93 0.51 -38.18 13.28
CA ARG A 93 -0.83 -38.20 12.67
C ARG A 93 -1.91 -38.91 13.52
N GLY A 94 -1.53 -39.34 14.72
CA GLY A 94 -2.36 -40.16 15.61
C GLY A 94 -2.17 -41.67 15.36
N HIS A 95 -2.44 -42.47 16.40
CA HIS A 95 -2.09 -43.90 16.42
C HIS A 95 -2.70 -44.68 15.26
N SER A 96 -4.00 -44.54 15.03
CA SER A 96 -4.73 -45.29 14.00
C SER A 96 -4.28 -44.89 12.58
N SER A 97 -4.04 -43.60 12.34
CA SER A 97 -3.56 -43.09 11.05
C SER A 97 -2.15 -43.57 10.74
N GLU A 98 -1.27 -43.57 11.75
CA GLU A 98 0.11 -44.03 11.61
C GLU A 98 0.19 -45.54 11.42
N GLN A 99 -0.66 -46.31 12.11
CA GLN A 99 -0.81 -47.75 11.85
C GLN A 99 -1.32 -48.01 10.44
N ALA A 100 -2.35 -47.29 9.98
CA ALA A 100 -2.89 -47.44 8.63
C ALA A 100 -1.85 -47.07 7.56
N PHE A 101 -1.11 -45.98 7.77
CA PHE A 101 -0.04 -45.56 6.87
C PHE A 101 1.12 -46.55 6.85
N ALA A 102 1.54 -47.05 8.01
CA ALA A 102 2.57 -48.08 8.13
C ALA A 102 2.12 -49.40 7.48
N ALA A 103 0.86 -49.79 7.65
CA ALA A 103 0.28 -50.97 7.00
C ALA A 103 0.25 -50.82 5.47
N ALA A 104 -0.18 -49.66 4.97
CA ALA A 104 -0.20 -49.36 3.53
C ALA A 104 1.22 -49.32 2.93
N ALA A 105 2.18 -48.71 3.62
CA ALA A 105 3.58 -48.69 3.20
C ALA A 105 4.20 -50.10 3.20
N ALA A 106 3.89 -50.91 4.22
CA ALA A 106 4.31 -52.32 4.28
C ALA A 106 3.68 -53.14 3.15
N GLU A 107 2.41 -52.91 2.82
CA GLU A 107 1.73 -53.56 1.70
C GLU A 107 2.34 -53.16 0.36
N GLN A 108 2.65 -51.88 0.15
CA GLN A 108 3.37 -51.42 -1.05
C GLN A 108 4.76 -52.07 -1.16
N LYS A 109 5.50 -52.20 -0.05
CA LYS A 109 6.80 -52.89 -0.02
C LYS A 109 6.66 -54.39 -0.34
N LYS A 110 5.58 -55.04 0.13
CA LYS A 110 5.22 -56.42 -0.25
C LYS A 110 4.86 -56.56 -1.73
N LYS A 111 4.13 -55.59 -2.30
CA LYS A 111 3.81 -55.56 -3.74
C LYS A 111 5.06 -55.41 -4.60
N ARG A 112 5.99 -54.51 -4.22
CA ARG A 112 7.27 -54.30 -4.91
C ARG A 112 8.21 -55.51 -4.84
N SER A 113 8.26 -56.20 -3.69
CA SER A 113 9.06 -57.43 -3.56
C SER A 113 8.46 -58.61 -4.32
N ARG A 114 7.13 -58.71 -4.45
CA ARG A 114 6.49 -59.75 -5.27
C ARG A 114 6.68 -59.57 -6.77
N THR A 115 6.78 -58.33 -7.26
CA THR A 115 7.03 -58.06 -8.69
C THR A 115 8.50 -58.27 -9.09
N GLY A 116 9.42 -58.34 -8.14
CA GLY A 116 10.85 -58.50 -8.40
C GLY A 116 11.37 -59.95 -8.53
N VAL A 117 10.53 -60.98 -8.32
CA VAL A 117 11.01 -62.37 -8.18
C VAL A 117 10.72 -63.27 -9.40
N THR A 118 10.05 -62.78 -10.44
CA THR A 118 9.76 -63.58 -11.64
C THR A 118 10.65 -63.28 -12.86
N GLY A 119 11.69 -62.45 -12.72
CA GLY A 119 12.63 -62.11 -13.80
C GLY A 119 14.06 -62.57 -13.53
N GLY A 120 14.32 -63.87 -13.45
CA GLY A 120 15.68 -64.35 -13.15
C GLY A 120 15.89 -65.85 -13.27
N ALA A 121 15.34 -66.48 -14.31
CA ALA A 121 15.64 -67.87 -14.64
C ALA A 121 15.70 -68.07 -16.16
N THR A 122 16.61 -67.38 -16.83
CA THR A 122 17.17 -67.88 -18.09
C THR A 122 18.64 -68.21 -17.85
N ARG A 123 18.84 -69.49 -17.59
CA ARG A 123 20.08 -70.23 -17.85
C ARG A 123 20.72 -69.75 -19.16
N SER A 124 21.98 -69.36 -19.10
CA SER A 124 22.92 -69.74 -20.15
C SER A 124 24.22 -70.17 -19.50
N ASP A 125 24.40 -71.49 -19.51
CA ASP A 125 25.67 -72.16 -19.36
C ASP A 125 26.75 -71.50 -20.22
N ARG A 126 27.89 -71.12 -19.62
CA ARG A 126 29.17 -71.54 -20.18
C ARG A 126 30.30 -71.44 -19.17
N ALA A 127 30.74 -72.62 -18.76
CA ALA A 127 31.96 -72.86 -18.05
C ALA A 127 33.21 -72.51 -18.89
N GLY A 128 34.18 -71.90 -18.22
CA GLY A 128 35.60 -72.21 -18.35
C GLY A 128 36.37 -71.56 -19.50
N LYS A 129 37.31 -70.67 -19.16
CA LYS A 129 38.76 -71.02 -19.20
C LYS A 129 39.63 -69.85 -18.75
N ARG A 130 40.58 -70.20 -17.89
CA ARG A 130 41.86 -69.53 -17.60
C ARG A 130 42.47 -68.79 -18.81
N ARG A 131 43.04 -67.60 -18.59
CA ARG A 131 44.47 -67.34 -18.84
C ARG A 131 44.94 -66.02 -18.22
N ARG A 132 46.07 -66.14 -17.50
CA ARG A 132 47.05 -65.10 -17.15
C ARG A 132 47.73 -64.58 -18.42
N THR A 133 48.17 -63.31 -18.38
CA THR A 133 49.46 -62.69 -18.84
C THR A 133 49.21 -61.17 -18.93
N SER A 134 49.79 -60.33 -18.06
CA SER A 134 51.14 -59.72 -18.10
C SER A 134 51.31 -58.69 -19.23
N ASP A 135 51.59 -57.45 -18.78
CA ASP A 135 52.61 -56.49 -19.23
C ASP A 135 52.89 -56.18 -20.71
N ASP A 136 53.26 -54.91 -20.88
CA ASP A 136 54.10 -54.26 -21.90
C ASP A 136 53.50 -53.77 -23.22
N ALA A 137 53.23 -52.46 -23.24
CA ALA A 137 54.05 -51.42 -23.87
C ALA A 137 54.20 -51.32 -25.41
N VAL A 138 54.26 -50.04 -25.82
CA VAL A 138 55.01 -49.45 -26.96
C VAL A 138 54.27 -49.09 -28.27
N ALA A 139 54.36 -47.78 -28.55
CA ALA A 139 54.61 -47.07 -29.82
C ALA A 139 53.47 -46.57 -30.73
N GLY A 140 53.53 -45.24 -30.93
CA GLY A 140 53.40 -44.56 -32.22
C GLY A 140 52.00 -44.01 -32.50
N GLY A 141 51.77 -42.75 -32.83
CA GLY A 141 52.65 -41.65 -33.22
C GLY A 141 51.83 -40.68 -34.09
N LEU A 142 52.20 -39.39 -34.03
CA LEU A 142 51.94 -38.33 -35.03
C LEU A 142 50.57 -37.61 -35.04
N GLN A 143 50.63 -36.41 -34.44
CA GLN A 143 50.03 -35.11 -34.80
C GLN A 143 50.06 -34.75 -36.31
N PRO A 144 49.62 -33.55 -36.75
CA PRO A 144 48.48 -32.69 -36.37
C PRO A 144 47.74 -32.15 -37.64
N ASP A 145 46.73 -31.28 -37.47
CA ASP A 145 46.69 -29.99 -38.19
C ASP A 145 45.52 -29.12 -37.67
N GLU A 146 45.88 -27.97 -37.09
CA GLU A 146 45.06 -26.75 -37.09
C GLU A 146 45.10 -26.14 -38.52
N PRO A 147 44.27 -25.13 -38.85
CA PRO A 147 44.67 -23.76 -38.53
C PRO A 147 43.54 -22.81 -38.12
N ALA A 148 44.02 -21.70 -37.58
CA ALA A 148 43.36 -20.61 -36.89
C ALA A 148 42.77 -19.48 -37.78
N ALA A 149 41.99 -18.64 -37.09
CA ALA A 149 41.99 -17.15 -37.10
C ALA A 149 41.13 -16.34 -38.08
N SER A 150 40.20 -15.54 -37.50
CA SER A 150 40.00 -14.08 -37.66
C SER A 150 38.73 -13.68 -36.85
N ARG A 151 38.73 -12.87 -35.78
CA ARG A 151 38.91 -11.40 -35.64
C ARG A 151 38.01 -10.56 -36.56
N ASP A 152 37.04 -9.86 -35.95
CA ASP A 152 36.50 -8.50 -36.18
C ASP A 152 35.38 -8.31 -35.12
N ASP A 153 35.56 -7.55 -34.04
CA ASP A 153 35.37 -6.08 -33.91
C ASP A 153 34.13 -5.56 -34.66
N ASP A 154 33.00 -5.43 -33.94
CA ASP A 154 32.07 -4.33 -34.21
C ASP A 154 31.29 -3.90 -32.96
N VAL A 155 31.42 -2.61 -32.70
CA VAL A 155 30.88 -1.83 -31.59
C VAL A 155 29.51 -1.31 -32.03
N ALA A 156 28.44 -1.79 -31.42
CA ALA A 156 27.12 -1.16 -31.50
C ALA A 156 26.77 -0.58 -30.12
N GLN A 157 26.85 0.75 -30.05
CA GLN A 157 26.29 1.57 -28.98
C GLN A 157 24.77 1.60 -29.18
N ASP A 158 24.01 0.91 -28.34
CA ASP A 158 22.58 1.18 -28.18
C ASP A 158 22.39 2.12 -26.99
N GLU A 159 22.11 3.39 -27.31
CA GLU A 159 21.58 4.37 -26.37
C GLU A 159 20.07 4.13 -26.19
N ASP A 160 19.70 3.20 -25.31
CA ASP A 160 18.32 3.12 -24.82
C ASP A 160 18.12 4.13 -23.68
N HIS A 161 17.58 5.27 -24.07
CA HIS A 161 17.09 6.34 -23.22
C HIS A 161 15.85 5.83 -22.45
N VAL A 162 16.05 5.35 -21.22
CA VAL A 162 14.94 4.91 -20.35
C VAL A 162 14.26 6.13 -19.75
N ASP A 163 13.12 6.53 -20.32
CA ASP A 163 12.15 7.42 -19.69
C ASP A 163 11.59 6.75 -18.43
N PHE A 164 12.26 6.99 -17.31
CA PHE A 164 11.86 6.54 -15.98
C PHE A 164 11.20 7.69 -15.22
N GLU A 165 10.03 8.17 -15.67
CA GLU A 165 9.19 9.03 -14.83
C GLU A 165 7.69 8.70 -14.98
N ASN A 166 7.07 8.45 -13.82
CA ASN A 166 5.67 8.74 -13.49
C ASN A 166 4.57 7.67 -13.77
N GLN A 167 4.62 6.52 -13.07
CA GLN A 167 3.49 5.57 -12.94
C GLN A 167 3.04 5.33 -11.49
N HIS A 168 3.07 6.37 -10.64
CA HIS A 168 2.51 6.30 -9.29
C HIS A 168 1.58 7.48 -8.99
N ASN A 169 0.49 7.67 -9.76
CA ASN A 169 -0.62 8.50 -9.26
C ASN A 169 -1.98 8.31 -9.97
N GLU A 170 -2.54 7.10 -10.07
CA GLU A 170 -3.90 6.91 -10.63
C GLU A 170 -4.92 6.28 -9.67
N SER A 171 -4.57 5.95 -8.43
CA SER A 171 -5.52 5.40 -7.45
C SER A 171 -6.30 6.47 -6.65
N ALA A 172 -6.14 7.76 -6.97
CA ALA A 172 -6.83 8.87 -6.29
C ALA A 172 -8.13 9.31 -7.00
N ASN A 173 -8.40 8.84 -8.22
CA ASN A 173 -9.42 9.45 -9.08
C ASN A 173 -10.86 8.91 -8.86
N GLU A 174 -11.02 7.83 -8.09
CA GLU A 174 -12.37 7.28 -7.80
C GLU A 174 -13.07 7.97 -6.60
N SER A 175 -12.35 8.77 -5.78
CA SER A 175 -13.00 9.52 -4.69
C SER A 175 -13.51 10.92 -5.11
N GLU A 176 -13.04 11.46 -6.24
CA GLU A 176 -13.43 12.80 -6.71
C GLU A 176 -14.90 12.88 -7.16
N HIS A 177 -15.48 11.75 -7.61
CA HIS A 177 -16.89 11.72 -8.05
C HIS A 177 -17.89 11.71 -6.89
N SER A 178 -17.52 11.22 -5.71
CA SER A 178 -18.38 11.31 -4.51
C SER A 178 -18.38 12.74 -3.95
N GLU A 179 -17.24 13.42 -3.96
CA GLU A 179 -17.11 14.81 -3.50
C GLU A 179 -17.81 15.81 -4.44
N GLN A 180 -18.00 15.45 -5.72
CA GLN A 180 -18.63 16.29 -6.74
C GLN A 180 -20.13 16.49 -6.53
N ALA A 181 -20.86 15.44 -6.13
CA ALA A 181 -22.30 15.52 -5.82
C ALA A 181 -22.60 16.32 -4.54
N GLU A 182 -21.59 16.48 -3.67
CA GLU A 182 -21.78 17.10 -2.36
C GLU A 182 -21.60 18.63 -2.36
N TRP A 183 -20.91 19.19 -3.35
CA TRP A 183 -20.78 20.65 -3.52
C TRP A 183 -22.01 21.27 -4.16
N GLU A 184 -22.72 20.56 -5.04
CA GLU A 184 -24.01 21.02 -5.58
C GLU A 184 -25.03 21.21 -4.45
N LEU A 185 -25.03 20.32 -3.46
CA LEU A 185 -25.92 20.39 -2.29
C LEU A 185 -25.60 21.57 -1.34
N LEU A 186 -24.33 21.95 -1.19
CA LEU A 186 -23.91 23.12 -0.42
C LEU A 186 -24.13 24.45 -1.16
N ALA A 187 -24.00 24.46 -2.49
CA ALA A 187 -24.30 25.63 -3.31
C ALA A 187 -25.80 25.96 -3.28
N ASP A 188 -26.66 24.94 -3.38
CA ASP A 188 -28.11 25.09 -3.28
C ASP A 188 -28.54 25.61 -1.88
N PHE A 189 -27.85 25.18 -0.82
CA PHE A 189 -28.12 25.66 0.53
C PHE A 189 -27.72 27.15 0.71
N ALA A 190 -26.58 27.57 0.17
CA ALA A 190 -26.15 28.97 0.21
C ALA A 190 -27.08 29.89 -0.60
N GLU A 191 -27.57 29.44 -1.75
CA GLU A 191 -28.53 30.20 -2.58
C GLU A 191 -29.92 30.30 -1.92
N SER A 192 -30.28 29.32 -1.09
CA SER A 192 -31.54 29.34 -0.33
C SER A 192 -31.56 30.36 0.82
N GLN A 193 -30.40 30.67 1.42
CA GLN A 193 -30.29 31.66 2.49
C GLN A 193 -30.33 33.11 2.00
N GLU A 194 -29.90 33.37 0.76
CA GLU A 194 -29.96 34.73 0.18
C GLU A 194 -31.42 35.16 -0.15
N LYS A 195 -32.34 34.19 -0.29
CA LYS A 195 -33.78 34.43 -0.49
C LYS A 195 -34.60 34.58 0.78
N GLN A 196 -34.04 34.37 1.97
CA GLN A 196 -34.76 34.44 3.25
C GLN A 196 -34.24 35.54 4.19
N ARG A 197 -33.70 36.64 3.66
CA ARG A 197 -33.59 37.87 4.47
C ARG A 197 -34.98 38.48 4.63
N PRO A 198 -35.56 38.52 5.84
CA PRO A 198 -36.76 39.31 6.07
C PRO A 198 -36.36 40.79 6.03
N ASP A 199 -37.01 41.57 5.18
CA ASP A 199 -36.91 43.03 5.19
C ASP A 199 -37.32 43.53 6.59
N SER A 200 -36.31 43.83 7.40
CA SER A 200 -36.50 44.43 8.70
C SER A 200 -36.88 45.89 8.50
N HIS A 201 -38.17 46.15 8.76
CA HIS A 201 -38.77 47.43 9.08
C HIS A 201 -37.81 48.43 9.76
N GLU A 202 -37.41 49.46 9.02
CA GLU A 202 -37.20 50.80 9.57
C GLU A 202 -38.50 51.59 9.36
N SER A 203 -39.14 51.99 10.46
CA SER A 203 -40.10 53.10 10.42
C SER A 203 -40.08 53.85 11.75
N GLU A 204 -39.32 54.93 11.82
CA GLU A 204 -39.70 56.10 12.61
C GLU A 204 -40.45 57.10 11.73
N ALA A 205 -41.36 57.80 12.40
CA ALA A 205 -42.47 58.57 11.86
C ALA A 205 -42.08 59.78 10.99
N ALA A 206 -42.85 60.04 9.93
CA ALA A 206 -43.82 61.15 9.88
C ALA A 206 -44.23 61.48 8.43
N GLY A 207 -45.55 61.59 8.21
CA GLY A 207 -46.10 62.67 7.39
C GLY A 207 -46.45 62.41 5.93
N SER A 208 -47.76 62.34 5.70
CA SER A 208 -48.49 63.07 4.64
C SER A 208 -48.70 62.40 3.26
N ALA A 209 -49.93 61.88 3.14
CA ALA A 209 -50.92 62.20 2.11
C ALA A 209 -50.75 61.71 0.65
N ALA A 210 -51.75 60.89 0.28
CA ALA A 210 -52.66 61.08 -0.85
C ALA A 210 -52.50 60.23 -2.13
N ALA A 211 -53.66 59.68 -2.52
CA ALA A 211 -54.18 59.43 -3.86
C ALA A 211 -53.88 58.07 -4.55
N ALA A 212 -54.87 57.18 -4.38
CA ALA A 212 -55.58 56.39 -5.40
C ALA A 212 -55.12 56.45 -6.87
N ALA A 213 -55.06 55.29 -7.53
CA ALA A 213 -56.03 54.89 -8.56
C ALA A 213 -55.76 53.47 -9.07
N ALA A 214 -56.82 52.67 -9.13
CA ALA A 214 -56.94 51.43 -9.86
C ALA A 214 -57.28 51.71 -11.33
N VAL A 215 -56.79 50.88 -12.28
CA VAL A 215 -57.52 50.57 -13.52
C VAL A 215 -57.16 49.15 -13.98
N SER A 216 -58.22 48.42 -14.34
CA SER A 216 -58.33 47.05 -14.80
C SER A 216 -57.94 46.83 -16.26
N ALA A 217 -57.71 45.55 -16.60
CA ALA A 217 -58.11 44.79 -17.80
C ALA A 217 -58.20 45.48 -19.18
N ASP A 218 -57.65 44.84 -20.22
CA ASP A 218 -58.48 44.34 -21.34
C ASP A 218 -57.72 43.34 -22.24
N ASP A 219 -58.51 42.45 -22.83
CA ASP A 219 -58.21 41.37 -23.77
C ASP A 219 -57.76 41.87 -25.17
N GLY A 220 -57.08 41.01 -25.93
CA GLY A 220 -56.67 41.31 -27.30
C GLY A 220 -56.14 40.11 -28.08
N ASP A 221 -57.08 39.30 -28.55
CA ASP A 221 -56.94 38.18 -29.48
C ASP A 221 -56.33 38.60 -30.84
N GLY A 222 -55.54 37.74 -31.48
CA GLY A 222 -54.88 38.07 -32.75
C GLY A 222 -54.05 36.94 -33.35
N ALA A 223 -54.71 36.08 -34.14
CA ALA A 223 -54.13 34.97 -34.86
C ALA A 223 -53.39 35.35 -36.16
N ALA A 224 -52.43 34.48 -36.50
CA ALA A 224 -51.91 34.12 -37.82
C ALA A 224 -50.95 35.08 -38.57
N ALA A 225 -49.70 34.63 -38.73
CA ALA A 225 -49.07 34.45 -40.05
C ALA A 225 -47.78 33.62 -39.93
N ALA A 226 -47.66 32.63 -40.81
CA ALA A 226 -46.53 31.74 -40.97
C ALA A 226 -45.26 32.49 -41.41
N ALA A 227 -44.12 32.14 -40.79
CA ALA A 227 -42.80 32.37 -41.36
C ALA A 227 -41.88 31.23 -40.92
N GLU A 228 -41.52 30.40 -41.91
CA GLU A 228 -40.42 29.44 -41.84
C GLU A 228 -39.11 30.21 -41.55
N GLY A 229 -38.45 29.89 -40.44
CA GLY A 229 -37.17 30.49 -40.05
C GLY A 229 -36.34 29.47 -39.28
N GLY A 230 -35.18 29.13 -39.84
CA GLY A 230 -34.36 27.97 -39.50
C GLY A 230 -34.03 27.75 -38.03
N ALA A 231 -34.12 26.48 -37.63
CA ALA A 231 -33.55 25.97 -36.39
C ALA A 231 -32.02 26.11 -36.41
N PRO A 232 -31.38 26.62 -35.33
CA PRO A 232 -29.94 26.64 -35.23
C PRO A 232 -29.40 25.20 -35.08
N GLU A 233 -28.38 24.91 -35.89
CA GLU A 233 -27.60 23.68 -35.90
C GLU A 233 -27.31 23.17 -34.49
N GLY A 234 -27.75 21.94 -34.24
CA GLY A 234 -27.49 21.22 -33.00
C GLY A 234 -25.99 21.06 -32.78
N LEU A 235 -25.53 21.50 -31.61
CA LEU A 235 -24.23 21.17 -31.05
C LEU A 235 -24.10 19.64 -30.96
N VAL A 236 -23.38 19.08 -31.93
CA VAL A 236 -22.96 17.69 -31.96
C VAL A 236 -22.17 17.42 -30.69
N ARG A 237 -22.76 16.66 -29.76
CA ARG A 237 -22.03 16.13 -28.60
C ARG A 237 -20.83 15.33 -29.11
N PRO A 238 -19.60 15.57 -28.61
CA PRO A 238 -18.43 14.82 -29.05
C PRO A 238 -18.65 13.34 -28.77
N TYR A 239 -18.66 12.52 -29.82
CA TYR A 239 -18.68 11.06 -29.74
C TYR A 239 -17.52 10.62 -28.84
N LYS A 240 -17.83 10.05 -27.66
CA LYS A 240 -16.82 9.41 -26.82
C LYS A 240 -16.14 8.34 -27.66
N ALA A 241 -14.84 8.50 -27.92
CA ALA A 241 -14.05 7.55 -28.68
C ALA A 241 -14.24 6.14 -28.10
N VAL A 242 -14.76 5.22 -28.91
CA VAL A 242 -14.88 3.80 -28.56
C VAL A 242 -13.47 3.29 -28.29
N LYS A 243 -13.15 3.02 -27.01
CA LYS A 243 -11.85 2.47 -26.62
C LYS A 243 -11.67 1.15 -27.37
N LYS A 244 -10.64 1.07 -28.24
CA LYS A 244 -10.25 -0.19 -28.90
C LYS A 244 -10.08 -1.26 -27.82
N THR A 245 -10.91 -2.28 -27.86
CA THR A 245 -10.82 -3.44 -26.98
C THR A 245 -9.46 -4.10 -27.22
N THR A 246 -8.68 -4.24 -26.15
CA THR A 246 -7.44 -4.99 -26.19
C THR A 246 -7.71 -6.41 -26.64
N LYS A 247 -6.89 -6.93 -27.56
CA LYS A 247 -6.94 -8.32 -28.01
C LYS A 247 -6.63 -9.21 -26.80
N GLU A 248 -7.63 -9.91 -26.30
CA GLU A 248 -7.47 -10.91 -25.24
C GLU A 248 -7.28 -12.28 -25.90
N ASP A 249 -6.24 -13.00 -25.49
CA ASP A 249 -6.04 -14.38 -25.91
C ASP A 249 -6.87 -15.30 -24.99
N VAL A 250 -7.75 -16.09 -25.59
CA VAL A 250 -8.74 -16.91 -24.86
C VAL A 250 -8.44 -18.40 -25.06
N PHE A 251 -8.33 -19.13 -23.95
CA PHE A 251 -8.20 -20.58 -23.92
C PHE A 251 -9.46 -21.21 -23.32
N HIS A 252 -10.13 -22.07 -24.08
CA HIS A 252 -11.34 -22.74 -23.62
C HIS A 252 -11.00 -24.06 -22.92
N ILE A 253 -11.53 -24.24 -21.71
CA ILE A 253 -11.40 -25.47 -20.92
C ILE A 253 -12.73 -26.22 -21.05
N PRO A 254 -12.78 -27.36 -21.77
CA PRO A 254 -14.02 -28.08 -22.04
C PRO A 254 -14.81 -28.38 -20.77
N GLY A 255 -16.10 -28.03 -20.76
CA GLY A 255 -17.02 -28.24 -19.64
C GLY A 255 -16.91 -27.24 -18.48
N PHE A 256 -15.81 -26.51 -18.35
CA PHE A 256 -15.54 -25.69 -17.16
C PHE A 256 -15.53 -24.17 -17.43
N GLY A 257 -15.10 -23.72 -18.61
CA GLY A 257 -15.08 -22.30 -18.93
C GLY A 257 -13.94 -21.85 -19.82
N SER A 258 -13.39 -20.67 -19.53
CA SER A 258 -12.26 -20.14 -20.30
C SER A 258 -11.27 -19.36 -19.43
N LEU A 259 -9.99 -19.39 -19.82
CA LEU A 259 -8.96 -18.50 -19.29
C LEU A 259 -8.69 -17.41 -20.34
N ARG A 260 -8.68 -16.14 -19.90
CA ARG A 260 -8.42 -14.98 -20.75
C ARG A 260 -7.18 -14.26 -20.28
N TYR A 261 -6.21 -14.06 -21.17
CA TYR A 261 -5.00 -13.31 -20.88
C TYR A 261 -5.16 -11.84 -21.28
N ASN A 262 -4.90 -10.94 -20.33
CA ASN A 262 -4.81 -9.51 -20.57
C ASN A 262 -3.35 -9.08 -20.66
N ASP A 263 -2.87 -8.79 -21.86
CA ASP A 263 -1.46 -8.48 -22.13
C ASP A 263 -0.98 -7.20 -21.44
N LYS A 264 -1.85 -6.17 -21.33
CA LYS A 264 -1.49 -4.91 -20.65
C LYS A 264 -1.27 -5.10 -19.15
N LYS A 265 -2.15 -5.86 -18.51
CA LYS A 265 -2.10 -6.08 -17.06
C LYS A 265 -1.26 -7.28 -16.67
N LYS A 266 -0.84 -8.09 -17.65
CA LYS A 266 -0.15 -9.37 -17.46
C LYS A 266 -0.90 -10.27 -16.46
N THR A 267 -2.22 -10.38 -16.64
CA THR A 267 -3.11 -11.17 -15.77
C THR A 267 -3.92 -12.19 -16.53
N LEU A 268 -4.15 -13.35 -15.92
CA LEU A 268 -5.10 -14.37 -16.38
C LEU A 268 -6.41 -14.26 -15.60
N THR A 269 -7.53 -14.24 -16.33
CA THR A 269 -8.88 -14.22 -15.77
C THR A 269 -9.62 -15.49 -16.19
N ALA A 270 -10.02 -16.30 -15.23
CA ALA A 270 -10.93 -17.42 -15.42
C ALA A 270 -12.38 -16.93 -15.47
N HIS A 271 -13.13 -17.40 -16.46
CA HIS A 271 -14.56 -17.17 -16.62
C HIS A 271 -15.28 -18.53 -16.57
N CYS A 272 -16.16 -18.68 -15.58
CA CYS A 272 -16.98 -19.87 -15.37
C CYS A 272 -18.07 -20.00 -16.45
N LEU A 273 -18.40 -21.23 -16.87
CA LEU A 273 -19.48 -21.53 -17.84
C LEU A 273 -20.72 -22.16 -17.18
N CYS A 274 -20.76 -22.27 -15.85
CA CYS A 274 -21.89 -22.88 -15.16
C CYS A 274 -23.19 -22.09 -15.36
N ASP A 275 -24.26 -22.77 -15.81
CA ASP A 275 -25.60 -22.17 -16.00
C ASP A 275 -26.20 -21.60 -14.69
N LYS A 276 -25.77 -22.10 -13.53
CA LYS A 276 -26.18 -21.55 -12.23
C LYS A 276 -25.54 -20.20 -11.92
N HIS A 277 -24.49 -19.82 -12.66
CA HIS A 277 -23.66 -18.66 -12.38
C HIS A 277 -23.80 -17.56 -13.45
N THR A 278 -24.65 -17.74 -14.47
CA THR A 278 -24.77 -16.82 -15.62
C THR A 278 -25.24 -15.41 -15.27
N ASP A 279 -25.97 -15.23 -14.17
CA ASP A 279 -26.54 -13.93 -13.79
C ASP A 279 -25.52 -12.99 -13.13
N GLN A 280 -24.35 -13.52 -12.76
CA GLN A 280 -23.27 -12.75 -12.13
C GLN A 280 -21.98 -13.03 -12.89
N GLU A 281 -21.12 -12.02 -13.11
CA GLU A 281 -19.81 -12.23 -13.74
C GLU A 281 -18.93 -13.12 -12.84
N CYS A 282 -19.11 -14.44 -12.90
CA CYS A 282 -18.39 -15.43 -12.12
C CYS A 282 -16.99 -15.58 -12.71
N ARG A 283 -16.09 -14.71 -12.24
CA ARG A 283 -14.72 -14.62 -12.72
C ARG A 283 -13.71 -14.58 -11.58
N LYS A 284 -12.52 -15.12 -11.85
CA LYS A 284 -11.38 -15.10 -10.93
C LYS A 284 -10.13 -14.66 -11.66
N GLN A 285 -9.43 -13.64 -11.14
CA GLN A 285 -8.25 -13.08 -11.78
C GLN A 285 -6.99 -13.32 -10.92
N ARG A 286 -5.87 -13.60 -11.60
CA ARG A 286 -4.53 -13.73 -11.02
C ARG A 286 -3.48 -13.10 -11.91
N THR A 287 -2.42 -12.58 -11.31
CA THR A 287 -1.28 -12.02 -12.04
C THR A 287 -0.30 -13.10 -12.50
N CYS A 288 0.24 -12.91 -13.70
CA CYS A 288 1.29 -13.72 -14.29
C CYS A 288 2.68 -13.11 -14.07
N LEU A 289 2.75 -11.90 -13.51
CA LEU A 289 4.01 -11.30 -13.09
C LEU A 289 4.55 -12.00 -11.85
N GLU A 290 5.87 -12.04 -11.77
CA GLU A 290 6.56 -12.37 -10.53
C GLU A 290 6.21 -11.33 -9.46
N GLY A 291 6.03 -11.76 -8.21
CA GLY A 291 5.86 -10.86 -7.09
C GLY A 291 6.34 -11.49 -5.80
N HIS A 292 6.13 -10.79 -4.69
CA HIS A 292 6.70 -11.15 -3.39
C HIS A 292 6.13 -12.44 -2.80
N GLN A 293 4.95 -12.89 -3.25
CA GLN A 293 4.34 -14.11 -2.74
C GLN A 293 4.92 -15.34 -3.44
N ARG A 294 5.28 -16.36 -2.66
CA ARG A 294 5.69 -17.68 -3.19
C ARG A 294 4.58 -18.19 -4.12
N GLY A 295 4.97 -18.49 -5.36
CA GLY A 295 4.07 -19.01 -6.37
C GLY A 295 3.27 -18.00 -7.18
N GLN A 296 3.47 -16.72 -6.95
CA GLN A 296 2.97 -15.69 -7.85
C GLN A 296 3.59 -15.84 -9.25
N GLY A 297 2.79 -15.59 -10.29
CA GLY A 297 3.21 -15.63 -11.69
C GLY A 297 2.92 -16.93 -12.44
N ARG A 298 2.46 -17.99 -11.77
CA ARG A 298 2.07 -19.27 -12.39
C ARG A 298 0.67 -19.73 -11.98
N PRO A 299 -0.41 -18.99 -12.34
CA PRO A 299 -1.75 -19.21 -11.83
C PRO A 299 -2.59 -20.28 -12.54
N VAL A 300 -2.12 -20.94 -13.59
CA VAL A 300 -2.91 -21.86 -14.44
C VAL A 300 -3.47 -23.05 -13.66
N GLY A 301 -2.65 -23.72 -12.83
CA GLY A 301 -3.11 -24.84 -12.00
C GLY A 301 -4.23 -24.41 -11.04
N TYR A 302 -4.01 -23.30 -10.33
CA TYR A 302 -5.00 -22.68 -9.46
C TYR A 302 -6.30 -22.28 -10.17
N LEU A 303 -6.23 -21.55 -11.29
CA LEU A 303 -7.41 -21.08 -12.01
C LEU A 303 -8.18 -22.23 -12.68
N THR A 304 -7.48 -23.27 -13.12
CA THR A 304 -8.12 -24.48 -13.66
C THR A 304 -8.85 -25.24 -12.57
N LEU A 305 -8.25 -25.42 -11.39
CA LEU A 305 -8.92 -26.04 -10.25
C LEU A 305 -10.15 -25.22 -9.82
N TRP A 306 -10.02 -23.89 -9.76
CA TRP A 306 -11.15 -23.00 -9.49
C TRP A 306 -12.31 -23.22 -10.47
N LEU A 307 -12.03 -23.35 -11.78
CA LEU A 307 -13.06 -23.64 -12.78
C LEU A 307 -13.65 -25.05 -12.63
N GLN A 308 -12.85 -26.06 -12.27
CA GLN A 308 -13.32 -27.42 -12.01
C GLN A 308 -14.27 -27.49 -10.80
N GLU A 309 -14.09 -26.61 -9.82
CA GLU A 309 -14.93 -26.54 -8.61
C GLU A 309 -16.32 -25.91 -8.86
N GLN A 310 -16.61 -25.38 -10.05
CA GLN A 310 -17.85 -24.63 -10.32
C GLN A 310 -19.14 -25.38 -9.96
N HIS A 311 -19.14 -26.71 -10.03
CA HIS A 311 -20.32 -27.54 -9.77
C HIS A 311 -20.59 -27.75 -8.27
N PHE A 312 -19.61 -27.48 -7.40
CA PHE A 312 -19.77 -27.60 -5.94
C PHE A 312 -20.38 -26.36 -5.30
N HIS A 313 -20.57 -25.28 -6.06
CA HIS A 313 -21.08 -24.02 -5.55
C HIS A 313 -22.40 -23.63 -6.23
N ASP A 314 -23.42 -23.36 -5.42
CA ASP A 314 -24.76 -23.02 -5.92
C ASP A 314 -24.89 -21.60 -6.48
N SER A 315 -23.91 -20.72 -6.22
CA SER A 315 -23.91 -19.34 -6.70
C SER A 315 -22.51 -18.85 -7.03
N ALA A 316 -22.41 -17.87 -7.93
CA ALA A 316 -21.16 -17.21 -8.28
C ALA A 316 -20.45 -16.60 -7.05
N LYS A 317 -21.20 -15.95 -6.14
CA LYS A 317 -20.65 -15.38 -4.91
C LYS A 317 -19.99 -16.43 -4.03
N LYS A 318 -20.60 -17.60 -3.87
CA LYS A 318 -20.01 -18.73 -3.12
C LYS A 318 -18.78 -19.27 -3.85
N HIS A 319 -18.87 -19.49 -5.16
CA HIS A 319 -17.75 -19.98 -5.97
C HIS A 319 -16.52 -19.05 -5.91
N ILE A 320 -16.73 -17.74 -5.92
CA ILE A 320 -15.64 -16.75 -5.81
C ILE A 320 -14.99 -16.78 -4.42
N LYS A 321 -15.78 -16.93 -3.35
CA LYS A 321 -15.34 -16.77 -1.95
C LYS A 321 -14.91 -18.07 -1.27
N GLU A 322 -15.55 -19.19 -1.56
CA GLU A 322 -15.46 -20.46 -0.84
C GLU A 322 -14.69 -21.54 -1.62
N SER A 323 -14.04 -21.17 -2.73
CA SER A 323 -13.22 -22.12 -3.50
C SER A 323 -12.05 -22.66 -2.68
N THR A 324 -11.89 -23.98 -2.69
CA THR A 324 -10.82 -24.73 -2.02
C THR A 324 -9.52 -24.75 -2.82
N ALA A 325 -9.45 -24.09 -3.97
CA ALA A 325 -8.26 -24.10 -4.83
C ALA A 325 -6.97 -23.62 -4.13
N HIS A 326 -7.10 -22.90 -3.02
CA HIS A 326 -5.95 -22.48 -2.19
C HIS A 326 -5.38 -23.59 -1.30
N GLU A 327 -6.18 -24.59 -0.92
CA GLU A 327 -5.88 -25.48 0.20
C GLU A 327 -5.01 -26.68 -0.19
N GLU A 328 -5.33 -27.36 -1.30
CA GLU A 328 -4.67 -28.63 -1.63
C GLU A 328 -3.76 -28.54 -2.87
N ARG A 329 -2.44 -28.57 -2.66
CA ARG A 329 -1.44 -28.54 -3.74
C ARG A 329 -1.61 -29.68 -4.74
N ALA A 330 -1.88 -30.89 -4.26
CA ALA A 330 -2.06 -32.07 -5.12
C ALA A 330 -3.22 -31.92 -6.10
N GLN A 331 -4.31 -31.23 -5.71
CA GLN A 331 -5.43 -30.95 -6.61
C GLN A 331 -5.04 -29.95 -7.70
N ARG A 332 -4.25 -28.93 -7.36
CA ARG A 332 -3.75 -27.96 -8.33
C ARG A 332 -2.77 -28.57 -9.32
N GLU A 333 -1.89 -29.48 -8.86
CA GLU A 333 -1.01 -30.26 -9.72
C GLU A 333 -1.82 -31.08 -10.74
N ARG A 334 -2.86 -31.80 -10.29
CA ARG A 334 -3.77 -32.52 -11.19
C ARG A 334 -4.54 -31.61 -12.15
N ALA A 335 -4.97 -30.44 -11.69
CA ALA A 335 -5.66 -29.47 -12.53
C ALA A 335 -4.72 -28.88 -13.60
N ARG A 336 -3.45 -28.65 -13.26
CA ARG A 336 -2.40 -28.25 -14.21
C ARG A 336 -2.11 -29.36 -15.21
N GLU A 337 -1.95 -30.60 -14.77
CA GLU A 337 -1.77 -31.76 -15.65
C GLU A 337 -2.94 -31.90 -16.63
N TYR A 338 -4.17 -31.76 -16.13
CA TYR A 338 -5.37 -31.74 -16.96
C TYR A 338 -5.33 -30.61 -17.99
N PHE A 339 -4.97 -29.39 -17.59
CA PHE A 339 -4.85 -28.24 -18.50
C PHE A 339 -3.78 -28.46 -19.57
N GLN A 340 -2.60 -28.93 -19.19
CA GLN A 340 -1.48 -29.19 -20.10
C GLN A 340 -1.78 -30.33 -21.08
N ALA A 341 -2.64 -31.28 -20.71
CA ALA A 341 -3.11 -32.35 -21.59
C ALA A 341 -4.13 -31.87 -22.65
N LEU A 342 -4.72 -30.68 -22.49
CA LEU A 342 -5.61 -30.10 -23.50
C LEU A 342 -4.80 -29.60 -24.71
N PRO A 343 -5.33 -29.68 -25.95
CA PRO A 343 -4.65 -29.16 -27.13
C PRO A 343 -4.24 -27.68 -26.99
N GLY A 344 -2.94 -27.41 -27.08
CA GLY A 344 -2.36 -26.06 -26.92
C GLY A 344 -2.28 -25.55 -25.48
N GLY A 345 -2.69 -26.35 -24.48
CA GLY A 345 -2.65 -25.96 -23.07
C GLY A 345 -1.23 -25.76 -22.56
N LEU A 346 -0.29 -26.64 -22.96
CA LEU A 346 1.12 -26.49 -22.62
C LEU A 346 1.71 -25.19 -23.19
N ASP A 347 1.47 -24.91 -24.47
CA ASP A 347 1.96 -23.69 -25.14
C ASP A 347 1.36 -22.43 -24.51
N PHE A 348 0.07 -22.47 -24.16
CA PHE A 348 -0.61 -21.37 -23.49
C PHE A 348 0.01 -21.07 -22.12
N ALA A 349 0.22 -22.10 -21.29
CA ALA A 349 0.85 -21.94 -19.99
C ALA A 349 2.27 -21.40 -20.11
N GLN A 350 3.09 -21.95 -21.00
CA GLN A 350 4.48 -21.51 -21.21
C GLN A 350 4.58 -20.08 -21.77
N LYS A 351 3.62 -19.66 -22.59
CA LYS A 351 3.59 -18.33 -23.20
C LYS A 351 3.20 -17.22 -22.21
N TYR A 352 2.24 -17.49 -21.33
CA TYR A 352 1.61 -16.44 -20.52
C TYR A 352 1.98 -16.46 -19.03
N GLU A 353 2.36 -17.60 -18.47
CA GLU A 353 2.90 -17.66 -17.10
C GLU A 353 4.39 -17.30 -17.09
N ARG A 354 4.92 -16.90 -15.93
CA ARG A 354 6.38 -16.80 -15.78
C ARG A 354 7.02 -18.18 -15.92
N GLN A 355 8.27 -18.18 -16.38
CA GLN A 355 9.07 -19.39 -16.43
C GLN A 355 9.28 -19.96 -15.02
N ARG A 356 9.27 -21.29 -14.94
CA ARG A 356 9.59 -22.03 -13.71
C ARG A 356 11.06 -21.82 -13.37
N LYS A 357 11.35 -21.47 -12.12
CA LYS A 357 12.74 -21.35 -11.65
C LYS A 357 13.35 -22.74 -11.42
N GLU A 358 14.67 -22.84 -11.51
CA GLU A 358 15.37 -24.07 -11.16
C GLU A 358 15.08 -24.45 -9.70
N GLY A 359 14.70 -25.71 -9.46
CA GLY A 359 14.30 -26.21 -8.13
C GLY A 359 12.87 -25.83 -7.69
N GLU A 360 12.15 -25.01 -8.45
CA GLU A 360 10.74 -24.71 -8.16
C GLU A 360 9.86 -25.91 -8.56
N PRO A 361 8.86 -26.30 -7.73
CA PRO A 361 7.93 -27.37 -8.09
C PRO A 361 7.10 -27.03 -9.34
N GLU A 362 6.52 -28.07 -9.95
CA GLU A 362 5.67 -27.92 -11.14
C GLU A 362 4.47 -27.01 -10.87
N GLU A 363 3.78 -27.19 -9.75
CA GLU A 363 2.79 -26.24 -9.24
C GLU A 363 3.35 -25.51 -8.02
N PRO A 364 3.17 -24.18 -7.93
CA PRO A 364 3.69 -23.46 -6.80
C PRO A 364 3.04 -23.87 -5.49
N ASP A 365 3.84 -23.82 -4.43
CA ASP A 365 3.33 -24.02 -3.10
C ASP A 365 2.64 -22.75 -2.61
N PHE A 366 1.31 -22.75 -2.67
CA PHE A 366 0.48 -21.71 -2.08
C PHE A 366 0.16 -22.00 -0.61
N ALA A 367 0.60 -23.15 -0.07
CA ALA A 367 0.42 -23.45 1.33
C ALA A 367 1.16 -22.39 2.15
N ARG A 368 0.39 -21.59 2.88
CA ARG A 368 0.96 -20.61 3.79
C ARG A 368 1.54 -21.37 4.97
N PRO A 369 2.83 -21.21 5.28
CA PRO A 369 3.35 -21.72 6.54
C PRO A 369 2.50 -21.16 7.70
N ILE A 370 2.14 -22.03 8.64
CA ILE A 370 1.37 -21.65 9.82
C ILE A 370 2.40 -21.32 10.89
N TYR A 371 2.48 -20.04 11.25
CA TYR A 371 3.35 -19.60 12.32
C TYR A 371 2.56 -19.62 13.62
N ILE A 372 3.19 -20.12 14.68
CA ILE A 372 2.56 -20.24 16.00
C ILE A 372 3.44 -19.51 17.00
N GLY A 373 2.92 -18.44 17.58
CA GLY A 373 3.56 -17.75 18.70
C GLY A 373 3.27 -18.49 20.01
N TYR A 374 4.31 -18.77 20.77
CA TYR A 374 4.22 -19.35 22.11
C TYR A 374 4.33 -18.25 23.16
N LEU A 375 3.30 -18.06 23.98
CA LEU A 375 3.38 -17.20 25.16
C LEU A 375 3.65 -18.06 26.39
N SER A 376 4.79 -17.82 27.06
CA SER A 376 5.09 -18.50 28.33
C SER A 376 4.16 -18.01 29.43
N LYS A 377 3.52 -18.94 30.15
CA LYS A 377 2.68 -18.61 31.32
C LYS A 377 3.46 -17.99 32.48
N SER A 378 4.79 -18.17 32.52
CA SER A 378 5.64 -17.54 33.55
C SER A 378 5.90 -16.06 33.32
N MET A 379 5.72 -15.59 32.08
CA MET A 379 5.96 -14.18 31.70
C MET A 379 4.66 -13.46 31.31
N PHE A 380 3.66 -14.18 30.83
CA PHE A 380 2.41 -13.60 30.34
C PHE A 380 1.21 -14.28 30.99
N THR A 381 0.36 -13.50 31.64
CA THR A 381 -0.89 -13.98 32.21
C THR A 381 -1.98 -14.06 31.13
N VAL A 382 -3.06 -14.81 31.44
CA VAL A 382 -4.27 -14.82 30.60
C VAL A 382 -4.88 -13.41 30.48
N ASN A 383 -4.69 -12.56 31.49
CA ASN A 383 -5.17 -11.19 31.47
C ASN A 383 -4.33 -10.31 30.55
N ASP A 384 -3.01 -10.52 30.45
CA ASP A 384 -2.15 -9.79 29.51
C ASP A 384 -2.51 -10.13 28.05
N ALA A 385 -2.71 -11.42 27.78
CA ALA A 385 -3.18 -11.90 26.49
C ALA A 385 -4.60 -11.38 26.15
N ARG A 386 -5.48 -11.21 27.14
CA ARG A 386 -6.81 -10.60 26.97
C ARG A 386 -6.76 -9.08 26.84
N ALA A 387 -5.86 -8.40 27.55
CA ALA A 387 -5.65 -6.96 27.42
C ALA A 387 -5.14 -6.62 26.02
N TRP A 388 -4.23 -7.45 25.48
CA TRP A 388 -3.84 -7.41 24.07
C TRP A 388 -5.02 -7.68 23.14
N ALA A 389 -5.83 -8.71 23.41
CA ALA A 389 -7.02 -9.01 22.62
C ALA A 389 -8.03 -7.86 22.62
N MET A 390 -8.20 -7.14 23.72
CA MET A 390 -9.15 -6.02 23.83
C MET A 390 -8.62 -4.75 23.18
N ALA A 391 -7.33 -4.43 23.34
CA ALA A 391 -6.70 -3.32 22.63
C ALA A 391 -6.79 -3.52 21.10
N ASP A 392 -6.66 -4.77 20.65
CA ASP A 392 -6.75 -5.17 19.24
C ASP A 392 -8.19 -5.27 18.73
N GLN A 393 -9.14 -5.83 19.51
CA GLN A 393 -10.57 -5.81 19.15
C GLN A 393 -11.14 -4.39 19.04
N THR A 394 -10.61 -3.46 19.84
CA THR A 394 -10.92 -2.03 19.70
C THR A 394 -10.28 -1.44 18.43
N ALA A 395 -9.10 -1.92 18.04
CA ALA A 395 -8.46 -1.54 16.77
C ALA A 395 -9.09 -2.19 15.52
N THR A 396 -9.77 -3.34 15.66
CA THR A 396 -10.21 -4.16 14.50
C THR A 396 -11.71 -4.25 14.30
N SER A 397 -12.53 -4.10 15.34
CA SER A 397 -13.93 -3.73 15.12
C SER A 397 -14.06 -2.40 14.36
N GLU A 398 -13.00 -1.57 14.39
CA GLU A 398 -12.84 -0.38 13.54
C GLU A 398 -12.29 -0.68 12.14
N ARG A 399 -11.47 -1.75 11.95
CA ARG A 399 -10.90 -2.12 10.63
C ARG A 399 -11.87 -2.87 9.73
N ASP A 400 -12.71 -3.76 10.27
CA ASP A 400 -13.68 -4.52 9.47
C ASP A 400 -14.90 -3.68 9.02
N ALA A 401 -15.08 -2.49 9.62
CA ALA A 401 -16.08 -1.51 9.20
C ALA A 401 -15.52 -0.31 8.39
N GLY A 402 -14.20 -0.05 8.33
CA GLY A 402 -13.75 1.26 7.86
C GLY A 402 -12.31 1.35 7.34
N GLY A 403 -12.14 1.27 6.02
CA GLY A 403 -10.86 1.50 5.31
C GLY A 403 -10.28 2.92 5.43
N HIS A 404 -11.04 3.88 5.95
CA HIS A 404 -10.57 5.24 6.22
C HIS A 404 -10.80 5.68 7.68
N GLU A 405 -11.85 5.14 8.33
CA GLU A 405 -12.25 5.55 9.67
C GLU A 405 -11.25 5.13 10.76
N ALA A 406 -10.90 3.84 10.80
CA ALA A 406 -9.89 3.33 11.74
C ALA A 406 -8.55 4.05 11.58
N LYS A 407 -8.17 4.36 10.34
CA LYS A 407 -6.90 5.00 10.03
C LYS A 407 -6.81 6.40 10.64
N TRP A 408 -7.85 7.23 10.50
CA TRP A 408 -7.79 8.58 11.07
C TRP A 408 -7.93 8.57 12.59
N LYS A 409 -8.69 7.63 13.18
CA LYS A 409 -8.83 7.48 14.64
C LYS A 409 -7.52 7.08 15.30
N LEU A 410 -6.79 6.13 14.71
CA LEU A 410 -5.44 5.79 15.17
C LEU A 410 -4.51 7.01 15.14
N LYS A 411 -4.54 7.78 14.05
CA LYS A 411 -3.73 9.01 13.92
C LYS A 411 -4.16 10.13 14.86
N ALA A 412 -5.46 10.24 15.15
CA ALA A 412 -5.98 11.13 16.18
C ALA A 412 -5.46 10.74 17.56
N ALA A 413 -5.53 9.45 17.92
CA ALA A 413 -5.02 8.96 19.20
C ALA A 413 -3.51 9.20 19.35
N GLU A 414 -2.70 8.88 18.34
CA GLU A 414 -1.27 9.18 18.31
C GLU A 414 -0.99 10.68 18.52
N ALA A 415 -1.72 11.56 17.82
CA ALA A 415 -1.56 13.01 17.92
C ALA A 415 -1.94 13.54 19.31
N ARG A 416 -3.05 13.08 19.87
CA ARG A 416 -3.53 13.47 21.21
C ARG A 416 -2.56 13.02 22.31
N ILE A 417 -2.05 11.79 22.22
CA ILE A 417 -1.02 11.27 23.15
C ILE A 417 0.25 12.12 23.06
N ALA A 418 0.70 12.46 21.85
CA ALA A 418 1.90 13.29 21.66
C ALA A 418 1.76 14.70 22.24
N ILE A 419 0.54 15.26 22.24
CA ILE A 419 0.23 16.58 22.82
C ILE A 419 -0.02 16.48 24.33
N GLY A 420 -0.28 15.29 24.86
CA GLY A 420 -0.55 15.06 26.28
C GLY A 420 -1.98 15.39 26.71
N ILE A 421 -2.97 15.17 25.83
CA ILE A 421 -4.41 15.36 26.13
C ILE A 421 -5.17 14.04 26.11
N SER A 422 -6.32 13.99 26.81
CA SER A 422 -7.20 12.83 26.81
C SER A 422 -7.73 12.52 25.40
N LEU A 423 -7.92 11.23 25.10
CA LEU A 423 -8.55 10.75 23.87
C LEU A 423 -9.98 11.28 23.70
N SER A 424 -10.68 11.58 24.80
CA SER A 424 -12.05 12.11 24.80
C SER A 424 -12.13 13.64 24.97
N SER A 425 -11.00 14.35 24.94
CA SER A 425 -11.00 15.80 25.17
C SER A 425 -11.62 16.56 24.00
N ALA A 426 -12.63 17.39 24.27
CA ALA A 426 -13.30 18.22 23.26
C ALA A 426 -13.18 19.71 23.63
N LEU A 427 -11.96 20.26 23.65
CA LEU A 427 -11.70 21.59 24.23
C LEU A 427 -12.42 22.74 23.51
N TRP A 428 -12.68 22.60 22.22
CA TRP A 428 -13.29 23.63 21.40
C TRP A 428 -14.72 23.24 21.00
N THR A 429 -14.92 22.02 20.54
CA THR A 429 -16.22 21.57 20.00
C THR A 429 -17.28 21.28 21.07
N SER A 430 -16.90 21.18 22.36
CA SER A 430 -17.86 21.01 23.47
C SER A 430 -18.40 22.32 24.06
N ARG A 431 -17.97 23.48 23.53
CA ARG A 431 -18.47 24.77 24.01
C ARG A 431 -19.94 24.95 23.66
N ASP A 432 -20.70 25.56 24.55
CA ASP A 432 -22.14 25.84 24.34
C ASP A 432 -22.38 26.80 23.16
N ASP A 433 -21.39 27.63 22.83
CA ASP A 433 -21.43 28.59 21.72
C ASP A 433 -20.74 28.08 20.44
N PHE A 434 -20.39 26.79 20.37
CA PHE A 434 -19.84 26.20 19.15
C PHE A 434 -20.92 26.03 18.07
N VAL A 435 -20.74 26.72 16.95
CA VAL A 435 -21.61 26.70 15.77
C VAL A 435 -21.05 25.78 14.69
N GLY A 436 -19.75 25.86 14.39
CA GLY A 436 -19.12 25.09 13.33
C GLY A 436 -19.72 25.31 11.94
N GLU A 437 -20.05 26.56 11.58
CA GLU A 437 -20.80 26.85 10.35
C GLU A 437 -20.03 26.43 9.08
N GLY A 438 -20.74 25.78 8.15
CA GLY A 438 -20.16 25.23 6.92
C GLY A 438 -19.40 23.91 7.10
N LEU A 439 -19.29 23.38 8.32
CA LEU A 439 -18.77 22.03 8.57
C LEU A 439 -19.86 20.97 8.39
N ARG A 440 -19.44 19.76 7.99
CA ARG A 440 -20.29 18.57 8.07
C ARG A 440 -20.33 17.95 9.47
N LEU A 441 -19.51 18.47 10.38
CA LEU A 441 -19.37 18.00 11.76
C LEU A 441 -19.09 16.49 11.84
N THR A 442 -18.28 15.97 10.91
CA THR A 442 -17.82 14.58 11.02
C THR A 442 -16.96 14.40 12.27
N ALA A 443 -17.01 13.23 12.91
CA ALA A 443 -16.20 12.94 14.09
C ALA A 443 -14.70 13.22 13.87
N ARG A 444 -14.20 12.97 12.66
CA ARG A 444 -12.83 13.29 12.26
C ARG A 444 -12.53 14.79 12.32
N GLN A 445 -13.43 15.62 11.79
CA GLN A 445 -13.23 17.08 11.73
C GLN A 445 -13.29 17.68 13.12
N GLN A 446 -14.24 17.25 13.95
CA GLN A 446 -14.34 17.69 15.35
C GLN A 446 -13.06 17.34 16.12
N ASP A 447 -12.58 16.10 16.00
CA ASP A 447 -11.35 15.66 16.66
C ASP A 447 -10.13 16.48 16.22
N LEU A 448 -10.02 16.77 14.92
CA LEU A 448 -8.92 17.56 14.38
C LEU A 448 -8.95 19.01 14.90
N ILE A 449 -10.14 19.61 14.97
CA ILE A 449 -10.37 20.95 15.53
C ILE A 449 -9.94 20.99 17.00
N ASP A 450 -10.35 20.01 17.80
CA ASP A 450 -9.99 19.94 19.22
C ASP A 450 -8.51 19.67 19.45
N THR A 451 -7.93 18.76 18.66
CA THR A 451 -6.51 18.40 18.75
C THR A 451 -5.62 19.61 18.44
N VAL A 452 -5.96 20.40 17.42
CA VAL A 452 -5.19 21.61 17.08
C VAL A 452 -5.45 22.73 18.08
N ALA A 453 -6.69 22.91 18.56
CA ALA A 453 -7.00 23.87 19.62
C ALA A 453 -6.14 23.59 20.86
N ALA A 454 -6.10 22.33 21.30
CA ALA A 454 -5.28 21.90 22.42
C ALA A 454 -3.78 22.21 22.22
N LYS A 455 -3.27 21.87 21.03
CA LYS A 455 -1.86 22.10 20.67
C LYS A 455 -1.47 23.58 20.78
N VAL A 456 -2.31 24.48 20.27
CA VAL A 456 -2.04 25.92 20.31
C VAL A 456 -2.21 26.47 21.74
N LEU A 457 -3.25 26.07 22.46
CA LEU A 457 -3.51 26.53 23.84
C LEU A 457 -2.41 26.10 24.83
N LEU A 458 -1.87 24.89 24.68
CA LEU A 458 -0.77 24.41 25.53
C LEU A 458 0.50 25.25 25.39
N SER A 459 0.71 25.90 24.25
CA SER A 459 1.85 26.80 24.03
C SER A 459 1.67 28.18 24.68
N LYS A 460 0.44 28.57 25.03
CA LYS A 460 0.09 29.89 25.59
C LYS A 460 -0.76 29.77 26.87
N ARG A 461 -0.27 29.00 27.85
CA ARG A 461 -0.97 28.78 29.13
C ARG A 461 -1.32 30.11 29.83
N GLY A 462 -2.54 30.21 30.34
CA GLY A 462 -3.02 31.35 31.13
C GLY A 462 -3.72 32.46 30.33
N GLN A 463 -3.81 32.34 29.00
CA GLN A 463 -4.60 33.25 28.16
C GLN A 463 -5.98 32.65 27.83
N LEU A 464 -6.97 33.49 27.54
CA LEU A 464 -8.30 33.04 27.12
C LEU A 464 -8.20 32.33 25.77
N ALA A 465 -8.90 31.21 25.63
CA ALA A 465 -8.77 30.36 24.45
C ALA A 465 -9.16 31.08 23.15
N VAL A 466 -10.20 31.92 23.21
CA VAL A 466 -10.68 32.73 22.08
C VAL A 466 -9.59 33.70 21.61
N ASP A 467 -8.90 34.37 22.53
CA ASP A 467 -7.83 35.32 22.19
C ASP A 467 -6.62 34.63 21.59
N VAL A 468 -6.27 33.45 22.10
CA VAL A 468 -5.13 32.66 21.62
C VAL A 468 -5.37 32.12 20.20
N LEU A 469 -6.59 31.68 19.92
CA LEU A 469 -6.96 31.00 18.67
C LEU A 469 -7.50 31.94 17.59
N LYS A 470 -7.75 33.22 17.89
CA LYS A 470 -8.36 34.19 16.96
C LYS A 470 -7.74 34.21 15.55
N ASP A 471 -6.42 34.22 15.45
CA ASP A 471 -5.71 34.25 14.15
C ASP A 471 -5.26 32.85 13.69
N THR A 472 -5.89 31.80 14.23
CA THR A 472 -5.60 30.41 13.88
C THR A 472 -6.56 29.93 12.80
N TYR A 473 -6.01 29.41 11.71
CA TYR A 473 -6.74 28.75 10.63
C TYR A 473 -6.29 27.30 10.52
N LEU A 474 -7.22 26.35 10.48
CA LEU A 474 -6.93 24.92 10.40
C LEU A 474 -7.37 24.36 9.05
N ASP A 475 -6.49 23.68 8.31
CA ASP A 475 -6.88 22.94 7.10
C ASP A 475 -7.50 21.58 7.48
N ILE A 476 -8.83 21.55 7.61
CA ILE A 476 -9.61 20.37 7.99
C ILE A 476 -9.72 19.32 6.88
N SER A 477 -9.24 19.63 5.66
CA SER A 477 -9.13 18.61 4.60
C SER A 477 -8.04 17.58 4.92
N GLN A 478 -7.03 17.95 5.72
CA GLN A 478 -5.85 17.14 6.00
C GLN A 478 -6.03 16.15 7.17
N GLY A 479 -5.19 15.13 7.24
CA GLY A 479 -5.20 14.15 8.34
C GLY A 479 -4.55 14.66 9.63
N HIS A 480 -4.79 13.93 10.73
CA HIS A 480 -4.16 14.15 12.05
C HIS A 480 -2.64 13.99 12.06
N ASP A 481 -2.07 13.34 11.04
CA ASP A 481 -0.63 13.24 10.85
C ASP A 481 -0.01 14.59 10.45
N ARG A 482 -0.75 15.43 9.72
CA ARG A 482 -0.26 16.72 9.21
C ARG A 482 -0.66 17.90 10.08
N MET A 483 -1.90 17.92 10.57
CA MET A 483 -2.47 19.00 11.41
C MET A 483 -2.05 20.41 10.96
N LYS A 484 -2.14 20.68 9.65
CA LYS A 484 -1.70 21.96 9.08
C LYS A 484 -2.60 23.08 9.59
N HIS A 485 -2.03 24.00 10.34
CA HIS A 485 -2.69 25.21 10.79
C HIS A 485 -1.80 26.43 10.52
N SER A 486 -2.37 27.63 10.60
CA SER A 486 -1.60 28.86 10.48
C SER A 486 -0.50 28.92 11.55
N ARG A 487 0.61 29.55 11.18
CA ARG A 487 1.75 29.74 12.07
C ARG A 487 1.46 30.85 13.09
N ALA A 488 2.34 30.99 14.07
CA ALA A 488 2.22 32.02 15.11
C ALA A 488 2.21 33.46 14.57
N ASP A 489 2.69 33.68 13.34
CA ASP A 489 2.65 34.94 12.61
C ASP A 489 1.34 35.15 11.81
N GLY A 490 0.38 34.23 11.92
CA GLY A 490 -0.90 34.27 11.21
C GLY A 490 -0.83 33.78 9.77
N VAL A 491 0.34 33.31 9.29
CA VAL A 491 0.48 32.86 7.90
C VAL A 491 -0.18 31.50 7.71
N ALA A 492 -1.20 31.46 6.85
CA ALA A 492 -1.87 30.24 6.43
C ALA A 492 -0.96 29.36 5.55
N CYS A 493 -1.22 28.05 5.54
CA CYS A 493 -0.51 27.11 4.67
C CYS A 493 -0.91 27.28 3.18
N THR A 494 -0.13 26.69 2.28
CA THR A 494 -0.42 26.66 0.84
C THR A 494 -1.83 26.14 0.55
N PHE A 495 -2.60 26.90 -0.23
CA PHE A 495 -3.93 26.50 -0.68
C PHE A 495 -3.84 25.52 -1.85
N THR A 496 -4.73 24.54 -1.84
CA THR A 496 -4.95 23.57 -2.92
C THR A 496 -6.43 23.58 -3.30
N THR A 497 -6.80 22.98 -4.43
CA THR A 497 -8.21 22.80 -4.84
C THR A 497 -9.04 22.06 -3.77
N SER A 498 -8.39 21.16 -3.01
CA SER A 498 -9.02 20.42 -1.91
C SER A 498 -9.05 21.15 -0.55
N THR A 499 -8.29 22.23 -0.36
CA THR A 499 -8.12 22.88 0.94
C THR A 499 -9.45 23.31 1.55
N LEU A 500 -9.67 23.02 2.82
CA LEU A 500 -10.84 23.48 3.59
C LEU A 500 -10.33 24.10 4.87
N LEU A 501 -10.39 25.43 4.98
CA LEU A 501 -9.89 26.14 6.16
C LEU A 501 -11.02 26.40 7.12
N TYR A 502 -10.81 26.07 8.38
CA TYR A 502 -11.68 26.42 9.49
C TYR A 502 -11.05 27.59 10.26
N SER A 503 -11.83 28.65 10.51
CA SER A 503 -11.44 29.81 11.30
C SER A 503 -11.92 29.65 12.73
N TYR A 504 -11.01 29.69 13.71
CA TYR A 504 -11.39 29.65 15.12
C TYR A 504 -12.01 30.97 15.61
N SER A 505 -11.77 32.13 14.97
CA SER A 505 -12.41 33.38 15.39
C SER A 505 -13.87 33.46 15.01
N GLU A 506 -14.19 32.99 13.79
CA GLU A 506 -15.52 33.07 13.20
C GLU A 506 -16.33 31.78 13.42
N ASP A 507 -15.69 30.73 13.95
CA ASP A 507 -16.26 29.40 14.14
C ASP A 507 -16.96 28.85 12.89
N ARG A 508 -16.28 28.99 11.74
CA ARG A 508 -16.82 28.55 10.44
C ARG A 508 -15.73 28.25 9.42
N VAL A 509 -16.14 27.60 8.33
CA VAL A 509 -15.29 27.42 7.15
C VAL A 509 -15.05 28.76 6.45
N VAL A 510 -13.80 29.02 6.09
CA VAL A 510 -13.37 30.21 5.32
C VAL A 510 -13.94 30.11 3.91
N LEU A 511 -14.60 31.18 3.48
CA LEU A 511 -15.24 31.25 2.17
C LEU A 511 -14.19 31.41 1.05
N PRO A 512 -14.46 30.92 -0.18
CA PRO A 512 -13.53 31.09 -1.30
C PRO A 512 -13.15 32.54 -1.59
N LEU A 513 -14.07 33.49 -1.40
CA LEU A 513 -13.77 34.92 -1.55
C LEU A 513 -12.80 35.42 -0.46
N GLU A 514 -12.90 34.92 0.76
CA GLU A 514 -11.95 35.23 1.84
C GLU A 514 -10.59 34.61 1.56
N MET A 515 -10.55 33.39 0.99
CA MET A 515 -9.31 32.78 0.51
C MET A 515 -8.65 33.61 -0.59
N MET A 516 -9.42 34.23 -1.49
CA MET A 516 -8.89 35.20 -2.47
C MET A 516 -8.25 36.40 -1.76
N LEU A 517 -8.87 36.95 -0.72
CA LEU A 517 -8.26 38.03 0.07
C LEU A 517 -6.95 37.59 0.72
N MET A 518 -6.89 36.37 1.27
CA MET A 518 -5.65 35.78 1.80
C MET A 518 -4.58 35.60 0.72
N HIS A 519 -4.99 35.38 -0.53
CA HIS A 519 -4.09 35.30 -1.71
C HIS A 519 -3.63 36.67 -2.21
N GLY A 520 -4.01 37.75 -1.52
CA GLY A 520 -3.59 39.13 -1.76
C GLY A 520 -4.50 39.92 -2.69
N PHE A 521 -5.69 39.41 -3.02
CA PHE A 521 -6.69 40.21 -3.74
C PHE A 521 -7.23 41.33 -2.84
N PRO A 522 -7.55 42.51 -3.39
CA PRO A 522 -8.07 43.61 -2.58
C PRO A 522 -9.49 43.31 -2.09
N ARG A 523 -9.92 43.92 -0.98
CA ARG A 523 -11.31 43.83 -0.47
C ARG A 523 -12.37 44.32 -1.47
N SER A 524 -11.96 45.16 -2.43
CA SER A 524 -12.81 45.62 -3.52
C SER A 524 -12.93 44.62 -4.68
N ALA A 525 -12.26 43.47 -4.62
CA ALA A 525 -12.39 42.43 -5.63
C ALA A 525 -13.80 41.83 -5.56
N ILE A 526 -14.54 41.95 -6.66
CA ILE A 526 -15.88 41.40 -6.81
C ILE A 526 -15.78 40.19 -7.74
N ALA A 527 -16.15 39.02 -7.24
CA ALA A 527 -16.33 37.85 -8.09
C ALA A 527 -17.59 38.05 -8.95
N PRO A 528 -17.51 37.90 -10.29
CA PRO A 528 -18.70 37.91 -11.14
C PRO A 528 -19.69 36.84 -10.67
N ARG A 529 -20.99 37.16 -10.63
CA ARG A 529 -22.05 36.23 -10.20
C ARG A 529 -22.10 34.93 -11.02
N SER A 530 -21.55 34.94 -12.24
CA SER A 530 -21.43 33.76 -13.09
C SER A 530 -20.34 32.78 -12.63
N ILE A 531 -19.45 33.18 -11.72
CA ILE A 531 -18.38 32.32 -11.19
C ILE A 531 -18.86 31.73 -9.86
N GLY A 532 -19.12 30.42 -9.85
CA GLY A 532 -19.50 29.70 -8.64
C GLY A 532 -18.36 29.62 -7.61
N GLN A 533 -18.72 29.36 -6.35
CA GLN A 533 -17.78 29.25 -5.22
C GLN A 533 -16.67 28.22 -5.46
N ARG A 534 -17.01 27.08 -6.09
CA ARG A 534 -16.03 26.04 -6.47
C ARG A 534 -14.99 26.58 -7.46
N ALA A 535 -15.41 27.33 -8.47
CA ALA A 535 -14.49 27.90 -9.45
C ALA A 535 -13.58 28.96 -8.80
N LEU A 536 -14.08 29.77 -7.86
CA LEU A 536 -13.24 30.67 -7.07
C LEU A 536 -12.21 29.90 -6.24
N LYS A 537 -12.62 28.81 -5.59
CA LYS A 537 -11.72 27.95 -4.82
C LYS A 537 -10.64 27.33 -5.70
N ASP A 538 -11.02 26.82 -6.88
CA ASP A 538 -10.08 26.25 -7.84
C ASP A 538 -9.10 27.30 -8.38
N MET A 539 -9.56 28.55 -8.58
CA MET A 539 -8.69 29.67 -8.94
C MET A 539 -7.65 29.95 -7.85
N VAL A 540 -8.04 29.94 -6.58
CA VAL A 540 -7.11 30.14 -5.45
C VAL A 540 -6.14 28.97 -5.34
N GLY A 541 -6.64 27.73 -5.41
CA GLY A 541 -5.85 26.51 -5.22
C GLY A 541 -4.83 26.24 -6.34
N ASN A 542 -5.12 26.68 -7.57
CA ASN A 542 -4.21 26.56 -8.71
C ASN A 542 -3.40 27.84 -8.97
N GLY A 543 -3.83 28.98 -8.43
CA GLY A 543 -3.26 30.29 -8.71
C GLY A 543 -2.03 30.63 -7.86
N MET A 544 -1.19 31.52 -8.37
CA MET A 544 -0.10 32.13 -7.61
C MET A 544 -0.63 33.30 -6.78
N SER A 545 -0.07 33.51 -5.58
CA SER A 545 -0.46 34.65 -4.76
C SER A 545 -0.13 35.96 -5.47
N LEU A 546 -1.05 36.93 -5.39
CA LEU A 546 -0.94 38.18 -6.11
C LEU A 546 0.34 38.96 -5.75
N PRO A 547 0.82 38.98 -4.49
CA PRO A 547 2.10 39.62 -4.15
C PRO A 547 3.31 38.92 -4.79
N CYS A 548 3.28 37.59 -4.91
CA CYS A 548 4.35 36.84 -5.58
C CYS A 548 4.35 37.14 -7.09
N LEU A 549 3.17 37.11 -7.71
CA LEU A 549 3.02 37.47 -9.12
C LEU A 549 3.47 38.91 -9.40
N ALA A 550 3.08 39.86 -8.55
CA ALA A 550 3.50 41.26 -8.66
C ALA A 550 5.02 41.40 -8.56
N THR A 551 5.66 40.66 -7.65
CA THR A 551 7.13 40.63 -7.51
C THR A 551 7.81 40.09 -8.76
N MET A 552 7.27 39.02 -9.36
CA MET A 552 7.80 38.47 -10.62
C MET A 552 7.66 39.45 -11.78
N VAL A 553 6.47 40.03 -11.96
CA VAL A 553 6.21 41.03 -13.01
C VAL A 553 7.12 42.25 -12.85
N TRP A 554 7.29 42.72 -11.61
CA TRP A 554 8.22 43.81 -11.31
C TRP A 554 9.66 43.45 -11.64
N ALA A 555 10.12 42.26 -11.25
CA ALA A 555 11.46 41.78 -11.59
C ALA A 555 11.67 41.71 -13.12
N PHE A 556 10.69 41.20 -13.87
CA PHE A 556 10.75 41.19 -15.34
C PHE A 556 10.79 42.59 -15.93
N TRP A 557 9.99 43.52 -15.39
CA TRP A 557 10.00 44.92 -15.81
C TRP A 557 11.36 45.57 -15.54
N VAL A 558 11.94 45.37 -14.36
CA VAL A 558 13.28 45.87 -14.02
C VAL A 558 14.33 45.26 -14.95
N MET A 559 14.32 43.94 -15.18
CA MET A 559 15.29 43.29 -16.07
C MET A 559 15.19 43.79 -17.52
N ARG A 560 13.98 43.96 -18.03
CA ARG A 560 13.72 44.49 -19.38
C ARG A 560 14.23 45.92 -19.53
N ASN A 561 13.98 46.77 -18.54
CA ASN A 561 14.33 48.19 -18.62
C ASN A 561 15.77 48.49 -18.16
N ARG A 562 16.42 47.58 -17.41
CA ARG A 562 17.83 47.67 -17.04
C ARG A 562 18.80 47.20 -18.12
N GLN A 563 18.33 46.83 -19.32
CA GLN A 563 19.20 46.65 -20.48
C GLN A 563 19.99 47.94 -20.88
N PHE A 564 19.75 49.09 -20.22
CA PHE A 564 20.39 50.38 -20.53
C PHE A 564 21.52 50.82 -19.60
N GLU A 565 21.91 50.03 -18.60
CA GLU A 565 23.09 50.33 -17.77
C GLU A 565 23.99 49.09 -17.62
N ALA A 566 24.22 48.36 -18.70
CA ALA A 566 25.57 47.81 -18.80
C ALA A 566 26.49 49.02 -18.70
N PRO A 567 27.33 49.17 -17.66
CA PRO A 567 28.33 50.23 -17.66
C PRO A 567 28.99 50.09 -19.02
N GLN A 568 28.92 51.15 -19.85
CA GLN A 568 29.75 51.21 -21.05
C GLN A 568 31.09 50.76 -20.55
N GLN A 569 31.52 49.56 -20.96
CA GLN A 569 32.77 49.02 -20.49
C GLN A 569 33.76 50.07 -20.97
N THR A 570 34.19 50.96 -20.06
CA THR A 570 35.35 51.79 -20.29
C THR A 570 36.36 50.75 -20.69
N PRO A 571 36.81 50.74 -21.96
CA PRO A 571 37.57 49.63 -22.49
C PRO A 571 38.66 49.41 -21.47
N LEU A 572 38.63 48.23 -20.82
CA LEU A 572 39.63 47.87 -19.84
C LEU A 572 40.92 48.03 -20.63
N GLN A 573 41.62 49.15 -20.39
CA GLN A 573 42.97 49.31 -20.83
C GLN A 573 43.65 48.16 -20.13
N ILE A 574 43.86 47.09 -20.90
CA ILE A 574 44.77 46.03 -20.58
C ILE A 574 46.11 46.74 -20.47
N LEU A 575 46.36 47.30 -19.29
CA LEU A 575 47.68 47.69 -18.86
C LEU A 575 48.41 46.36 -18.79
N CYS A 576 49.01 45.98 -19.92
CA CYS A 576 50.05 44.98 -19.97
C CYS A 576 51.00 45.30 -18.82
N PRO A 577 51.17 44.43 -17.82
CA PRO A 577 52.19 44.64 -16.82
C PRO A 577 53.53 44.59 -17.54
N SER A 578 54.07 45.78 -17.79
CA SER A 578 55.43 45.96 -18.23
C SER A 578 56.34 45.32 -17.18
N ARG A 579 57.02 44.26 -17.61
CA ARG A 579 58.27 43.71 -17.07
C ARG A 579 58.68 44.32 -15.72
N VAL A 580 58.20 43.74 -14.62
CA VAL A 580 58.88 43.90 -13.33
C VAL A 580 59.81 42.71 -13.14
N SER A 581 61.06 43.10 -13.03
CA SER A 581 62.30 42.35 -12.91
C SER A 581 62.24 41.22 -11.87
N ARG A 582 62.90 40.10 -12.22
CA ARG A 582 63.34 39.03 -11.33
C ARG A 582 63.86 39.58 -9.99
N VAL A 583 63.13 39.32 -8.91
CA VAL A 583 63.68 39.35 -7.55
C VAL A 583 63.86 37.90 -7.09
N LYS A 584 65.09 37.59 -6.69
CA LYS A 584 65.59 36.27 -6.30
C LYS A 584 64.75 35.67 -5.17
N GLN A 585 64.19 34.49 -5.42
CA GLN A 585 63.61 33.62 -4.39
C GLN A 585 64.69 33.24 -3.38
N LYS A 586 64.45 33.61 -2.11
CA LYS A 586 65.19 33.15 -0.95
C LYS A 586 64.46 31.91 -0.41
N GLN A 587 65.16 30.77 -0.41
CA GLN A 587 64.70 29.52 0.17
C GLN A 587 64.48 29.66 1.67
N THR A 588 63.35 29.14 2.16
CA THR A 588 63.13 28.76 3.56
C THR A 588 62.18 27.56 3.64
N PRO A 589 62.22 26.80 4.75
CA PRO A 589 62.25 25.34 4.69
C PRO A 589 60.93 24.66 5.01
N THR A 590 60.84 23.42 4.55
CA THR A 590 59.89 22.37 4.90
C THR A 590 59.70 22.21 6.42
N PRO A 591 58.47 22.07 6.93
CA PRO A 591 58.23 21.38 8.18
C PRO A 591 57.58 20.01 7.94
N ALA A 592 58.36 19.01 8.33
CA ALA A 592 58.02 17.87 9.18
C ALA A 592 56.59 17.28 9.14
N ARG A 593 56.60 15.98 8.82
CA ARG A 593 55.63 14.94 9.17
C ARG A 593 55.01 15.14 10.56
N LEU A 594 53.68 15.19 10.60
CA LEU A 594 52.88 14.83 11.78
C LEU A 594 52.14 13.53 11.47
N ARG A 595 52.68 12.44 12.00
CA ARG A 595 51.91 11.26 12.42
C ARG A 595 51.30 11.56 13.79
N ASP A 596 50.25 10.82 14.11
CA ASP A 596 49.61 10.65 15.42
C ASP A 596 48.58 11.71 15.82
N ARG A 597 47.30 11.37 15.59
CA ARG A 597 46.18 11.57 16.52
C ARG A 597 44.96 10.76 16.06
N VAL A 598 45.02 9.45 16.29
CA VAL A 598 43.80 8.63 16.44
C VAL A 598 43.30 8.89 17.86
N ALA A 599 42.18 9.60 17.97
CA ALA A 599 41.50 9.80 19.23
C ALA A 599 40.98 8.45 19.75
N GLN A 600 41.54 8.03 20.88
CA GLN A 600 41.07 6.93 21.69
C GLN A 600 39.65 7.23 22.18
N GLN A 601 38.66 6.49 21.70
CA GLN A 601 37.41 6.31 22.42
C GLN A 601 37.63 5.28 23.53
N PRO A 602 37.17 5.53 24.77
CA PRO A 602 37.33 4.58 25.85
C PRO A 602 36.46 3.34 25.63
N ALA A 603 37.12 2.19 25.74
CA ALA A 603 36.52 0.87 25.77
C ALA A 603 35.38 0.82 26.82
N ARG A 604 34.14 0.60 26.35
CA ARG A 604 33.06 0.15 27.23
C ARG A 604 33.41 -1.26 27.70
N LYS A 605 33.88 -1.33 28.95
CA LYS A 605 33.92 -2.57 29.73
C LYS A 605 32.52 -3.20 29.69
N ARG A 606 32.38 -4.34 29.02
CA ARG A 606 31.26 -5.25 29.26
C ARG A 606 31.44 -5.79 30.68
N GLN A 607 30.61 -5.30 31.60
CA GLN A 607 30.38 -6.01 32.85
C GLN A 607 29.74 -7.35 32.48
N ARG A 608 30.51 -8.42 32.67
CA ARG A 608 30.02 -9.78 32.68
C ARG A 608 29.36 -9.97 34.04
N VAL A 609 28.05 -9.79 34.10
CA VAL A 609 27.26 -10.25 35.25
C VAL A 609 27.10 -11.75 35.06
N VAL A 610 27.87 -12.52 35.83
CA VAL A 610 27.66 -13.95 36.04
C VAL A 610 26.61 -14.03 37.14
N ILE A 611 25.42 -14.52 36.81
CA ILE A 611 24.49 -15.02 37.81
C ILE A 611 24.56 -16.54 37.67
N ASP A 612 25.29 -17.16 38.59
CA ASP A 612 25.07 -18.55 38.96
C ASP A 612 23.69 -18.62 39.62
N ILE A 613 22.80 -19.44 39.08
CA ILE A 613 21.68 -19.99 39.85
C ILE A 613 21.89 -21.49 39.85
N THR A 614 22.27 -21.96 41.02
CA THR A 614 22.35 -23.35 41.45
C THR A 614 21.03 -24.06 41.22
N GLU A 615 21.14 -25.24 40.62
CA GLU A 615 20.12 -26.29 40.69
C GLU A 615 19.85 -26.62 42.16
N ASP A 616 18.58 -26.57 42.57
CA ASP A 616 18.08 -27.44 43.63
C ASP A 616 16.84 -28.15 43.07
N PHE A 617 16.99 -29.47 42.94
CA PHE A 617 15.94 -30.43 42.66
C PHE A 617 15.06 -30.60 43.90
N ASP A 618 13.74 -30.56 43.69
CA ASP A 618 12.81 -31.61 44.13
C ASP A 618 11.53 -31.58 43.26
#